data_AF-T0ZS24-F1
#
_entry.id   AF-T0ZS24-F1
#
_cell.length_a   1.000
_cell.length_b   1.000
_cell.length_c   1.000
_cell.angle_alpha   90.00
_cell.angle_beta   90.00
_cell.angle_gamma   90.00
#
_symmetry.space_group_name_H-M   'P 1'
#
loop_
_entity.id
_entity.type
_entity.pdbx_description
1 polymer ?
#
loop_
_entity_poly.entity_id
_entity_poly.type
_entity_poly.pdbx_seq_one_letter_code
_entity_poly.pdbx_strand_id
1 'polypeptide(L)'
;MTDATSRFQRIEIPEEQPRERIADFREVLHSYTREEAMVEAQRCLQCALPFCVEACPITQDCRGYIGLIASGRFDEAARLTLRENPLATTLCKVCYHYCEDACIMEGAGGSRLRSATSSGRRSSSATPISSTSPRPPPATSAWRWSVRVRPASCAPVY
;
A
#
# COMPACT_ATOMS: atom_id res chain seq x y z
N MET A 1 -2.21 31.37 -3.22
CA MET A 1 -0.85 30.92 -3.53
C MET A 1 -0.69 29.47 -3.03
N THR A 2 -1.38 28.52 -3.65
CA THR A 2 -1.23 27.09 -3.34
C THR A 2 -0.26 26.51 -4.34
N ASP A 3 0.97 26.33 -3.88
CA ASP A 3 2.09 25.81 -4.65
C ASP A 3 1.76 24.40 -5.19
N ALA A 4 2.06 24.15 -6.46
CA ALA A 4 1.72 22.91 -7.17
C ALA A 4 2.39 21.65 -6.54
N THR A 5 3.35 21.86 -5.63
CA THR A 5 4.03 20.83 -4.84
C THR A 5 3.17 20.22 -3.74
N SER A 6 2.07 20.87 -3.35
CA SER A 6 1.23 20.47 -2.20
C SER A 6 0.63 19.06 -2.32
N ARG A 7 0.28 18.60 -3.53
CA ARG A 7 -0.39 17.29 -3.72
C ARG A 7 0.54 16.10 -3.46
N PHE A 8 1.85 16.28 -3.66
CA PHE A 8 2.82 15.20 -3.54
C PHE A 8 3.30 15.00 -2.11
N GLN A 9 3.10 15.97 -1.22
CA GLN A 9 3.48 15.88 0.17
C GLN A 9 2.43 15.12 1.00
N ARG A 10 2.88 14.14 1.81
CA ARG A 10 2.03 13.43 2.77
C ARG A 10 1.71 14.35 3.94
N ILE A 11 0.47 14.32 4.40
CA ILE A 11 0.12 14.97 5.66
C ILE A 11 0.77 14.17 6.79
N GLU A 12 1.50 14.84 7.66
CA GLU A 12 2.11 14.18 8.82
C GLU A 12 1.02 13.77 9.81
N ILE A 13 1.11 12.53 10.29
CA ILE A 13 0.20 12.01 11.31
C ILE A 13 0.54 12.72 12.63
N PRO A 14 -0.43 13.30 13.34
CA PRO A 14 -0.14 13.95 14.61
C PRO A 14 0.36 12.92 15.65
N GLU A 15 1.50 13.22 16.27
CA GLU A 15 2.11 12.36 17.30
C GLU A 15 2.21 13.09 18.66
N GLU A 16 2.03 12.35 19.75
CA GLU A 16 2.25 12.88 21.10
C GLU A 16 3.74 13.18 21.34
N GLN A 17 4.02 14.24 22.11
CA GLN A 17 5.40 14.67 22.31
C GLN A 17 6.22 13.60 23.06
N PRO A 18 7.49 13.36 22.69
CA PRO A 18 8.32 12.32 23.29
C PRO A 18 8.45 12.41 24.82
N ARG A 19 8.39 13.63 25.39
CA ARG A 19 8.49 13.83 26.84
C ARG A 19 7.22 13.42 27.59
N GLU A 20 6.07 13.58 26.95
CA GLU A 20 4.76 13.31 27.53
C GLU A 20 4.45 11.81 27.49
N ARG A 21 4.75 11.14 26.36
CA ARG A 21 4.50 9.70 26.15
C ARG A 21 5.34 8.73 26.98
N ILE A 22 6.34 9.22 27.74
CA ILE A 22 7.14 8.36 28.64
C ILE A 22 6.37 8.09 29.95
N ALA A 23 5.43 8.97 30.30
CA ALA A 23 4.74 8.93 31.58
C ALA A 23 3.52 8.00 31.58
N ASP A 24 3.03 7.57 30.42
CA ASP A 24 1.83 6.74 30.29
C ASP A 24 1.89 5.78 29.09
N PHE A 25 0.83 4.97 28.95
CA PHE A 25 0.67 3.98 27.87
C PHE A 25 -0.47 4.38 26.92
N ARG A 26 -0.79 5.67 26.81
CA ARG A 26 -1.81 6.14 25.87
C ARG A 26 -1.28 6.04 24.43
N GLU A 27 -2.19 6.15 23.47
CA GLU A 27 -1.85 6.05 22.07
C GLU A 27 -1.03 7.26 21.60
N VAL A 28 0.17 6.99 21.11
CA VAL A 28 1.12 8.02 20.65
C VAL A 28 0.73 8.60 19.28
N LEU A 29 0.22 7.76 18.37
CA LEU A 29 -0.14 8.15 17.00
C LEU A 29 -1.63 8.46 16.93
N HIS A 30 -1.98 9.72 16.75
CA HIS A 30 -3.37 10.11 16.59
C HIS A 30 -3.88 9.86 15.17
N SER A 31 -5.17 9.57 15.05
CA SER A 31 -5.81 9.43 13.74
C SER A 31 -6.03 10.80 13.11
N TYR A 32 -6.06 10.85 11.77
CA TYR A 32 -6.44 12.07 11.06
C TYR A 32 -7.82 12.57 11.45
N THR A 33 -7.98 13.89 11.41
CA THR A 33 -9.30 14.50 11.33
C THR A 33 -10.00 14.12 10.02
N ARG A 34 -11.31 14.34 9.96
CA ARG A 34 -12.10 14.05 8.75
C ARG A 34 -11.56 14.83 7.56
N GLU A 35 -11.21 16.08 7.77
CA GLU A 35 -10.76 17.01 6.75
C GLU A 35 -9.37 16.62 6.25
N GLU A 36 -8.43 16.33 7.15
CA GLU A 36 -7.09 15.84 6.79
C GLU A 36 -7.16 14.52 6.02
N ALA A 37 -8.00 13.58 6.46
CA ALA A 37 -8.18 12.30 5.79
C ALA A 37 -8.68 12.49 4.35
N MET A 38 -9.57 13.45 4.10
CA MET A 38 -10.03 13.78 2.75
C MET A 38 -8.91 14.36 1.89
N VAL A 39 -8.12 15.29 2.43
CA VAL A 39 -7.00 15.91 1.71
C VAL A 39 -5.94 14.86 1.38
N GLU A 40 -5.60 13.99 2.32
CA GLU A 40 -4.67 12.88 2.10
C GLU A 40 -5.21 11.88 1.05
N ALA A 41 -6.49 11.52 1.14
CA ALA A 41 -7.12 10.63 0.18
C ALA A 41 -7.17 11.21 -1.24
N GLN A 42 -7.32 12.54 -1.36
CA GLN A 42 -7.30 13.22 -2.65
C GLN A 42 -5.96 13.11 -3.37
N ARG A 43 -4.86 12.80 -2.66
CA ARG A 43 -3.54 12.58 -3.29
C ARG A 43 -3.55 11.35 -4.21
N CYS A 44 -4.35 10.34 -3.90
CA CYS A 44 -4.47 9.12 -4.70
C CYS A 44 -4.80 9.42 -6.16
N LEU A 45 -4.07 8.80 -7.09
CA LEU A 45 -4.23 9.00 -8.54
C LEU A 45 -5.33 8.14 -9.17
N GLN A 46 -5.97 7.25 -8.39
CA GLN A 46 -6.95 6.27 -8.91
C GLN A 46 -6.40 5.49 -10.11
N CYS A 47 -5.22 4.89 -9.91
CA CYS A 47 -4.48 4.21 -10.96
C CYS A 47 -5.29 3.09 -11.63
N ALA A 48 -5.19 3.00 -12.96
CA ALA A 48 -5.82 1.94 -13.74
C ALA A 48 -5.31 0.55 -13.33
N LEU A 49 -3.99 0.44 -13.09
CA LEU A 49 -3.34 -0.74 -12.53
C LEU A 49 -2.96 -0.47 -11.06
N PRO A 50 -3.72 -1.00 -10.09
CA PRO A 50 -3.50 -0.72 -8.68
C PRO A 50 -2.47 -1.68 -8.06
N PHE A 51 -1.18 -1.39 -8.24
CA PHE A 51 -0.10 -2.17 -7.61
C PHE A 51 -0.21 -2.25 -6.08
N CYS A 52 -0.82 -1.23 -5.45
CA CYS A 52 -1.10 -1.20 -4.01
C CYS A 52 -2.06 -2.30 -3.55
N VAL A 53 -3.02 -2.72 -4.39
CA VAL A 53 -3.96 -3.82 -4.10
C VAL A 53 -3.25 -5.16 -4.26
N GLU A 54 -2.45 -5.32 -5.32
CA GLU A 54 -1.67 -6.54 -5.59
C GLU A 54 -0.61 -6.82 -4.50
N ALA A 55 0.02 -5.77 -3.98
CA ALA A 55 1.02 -5.89 -2.92
C ALA A 55 0.43 -6.26 -1.55
N CYS A 56 -0.87 -6.09 -1.34
CA CYS A 56 -1.51 -6.41 -0.08
C CYS A 56 -1.66 -7.94 0.08
N PRO A 57 -1.17 -8.55 1.18
CA PRO A 57 -1.28 -10.00 1.39
C PRO A 57 -2.73 -10.53 1.42
N ILE A 58 -3.69 -9.68 1.77
CA ILE A 58 -5.12 -9.99 1.81
C ILE A 58 -5.90 -9.36 0.64
N THR A 59 -5.19 -8.83 -0.36
CA THR A 59 -5.77 -8.21 -1.56
C THR A 59 -6.80 -7.11 -1.27
N GLN A 60 -6.58 -6.34 -0.22
CA GLN A 60 -7.50 -5.29 0.23
C GLN A 60 -7.67 -4.19 -0.84
N ASP A 61 -8.91 -3.80 -1.14
CA ASP A 61 -9.22 -2.71 -2.09
C ASP A 61 -8.91 -1.31 -1.53
N CYS A 62 -7.62 -1.00 -1.40
CA CYS A 62 -7.15 0.31 -0.97
C CYS A 62 -7.47 1.45 -1.94
N ARG A 63 -7.47 1.18 -3.25
CA ARG A 63 -7.88 2.19 -4.23
C ARG A 63 -9.34 2.60 -4.02
N GLY A 64 -10.22 1.62 -3.80
CA GLY A 64 -11.66 1.82 -3.62
C GLY A 64 -11.99 2.62 -2.36
N TYR A 65 -11.52 2.18 -1.18
CA TYR A 65 -11.86 2.89 0.05
C TYR A 65 -11.24 4.30 0.11
N ILE A 66 -10.04 4.51 -0.46
CA ILE A 66 -9.45 5.85 -0.55
C ILE A 66 -10.28 6.76 -1.48
N GLY A 67 -10.78 6.25 -2.60
CA GLY A 67 -11.64 7.02 -3.50
C GLY A 67 -12.97 7.44 -2.83
N LEU A 68 -13.54 6.56 -2.00
CA LEU A 68 -14.72 6.86 -1.20
C LEU A 68 -14.44 7.93 -0.13
N ILE A 69 -13.30 7.85 0.57
CA ILE A 69 -12.86 8.86 1.54
C ILE A 69 -12.65 10.22 0.85
N ALA A 70 -11.99 10.26 -0.31
CA ALA A 70 -11.80 11.49 -1.08
C ALA A 70 -13.13 12.16 -1.48
N SER A 71 -14.19 11.36 -1.63
CA SER A 71 -15.54 11.81 -1.95
C SER A 71 -16.41 12.10 -0.71
N GLY A 72 -15.86 12.00 0.50
CA GLY A 72 -16.58 12.19 1.77
C GLY A 72 -17.53 11.05 2.15
N ARG A 73 -17.47 9.90 1.47
CA ARG A 73 -18.37 8.74 1.68
C ARG A 73 -17.78 7.76 2.70
N PHE A 74 -17.59 8.22 3.94
CA PHE A 74 -16.89 7.46 5.00
C PHE A 74 -17.56 6.14 5.38
N ASP A 75 -18.89 6.13 5.52
CA ASP A 75 -19.61 4.90 5.90
C ASP A 75 -19.47 3.79 4.86
N GLU A 76 -19.42 4.18 3.58
CA GLU A 76 -19.24 3.24 2.49
C GLU A 76 -17.80 2.76 2.38
N ALA A 77 -16.84 3.65 2.63
CA ALA A 77 -15.43 3.28 2.76
C ALA A 77 -15.26 2.25 3.89
N ALA A 78 -15.84 2.50 5.06
CA ALA A 78 -15.78 1.61 6.20
C ALA A 78 -16.42 0.24 5.90
N ARG A 79 -17.60 0.21 5.26
CA ARG A 79 -18.24 -1.05 4.84
C ARG A 79 -17.40 -1.82 3.84
N LEU A 80 -16.81 -1.14 2.87
CA LEU A 80 -15.93 -1.77 1.88
C LEU A 80 -14.72 -2.40 2.56
N THR A 81 -14.03 -1.65 3.43
CA THR A 81 -12.85 -2.14 4.16
C THR A 81 -13.18 -3.31 5.08
N LEU A 82 -14.23 -3.18 5.89
CA LEU A 82 -14.59 -4.19 6.89
C LEU A 82 -15.15 -5.48 6.29
N ARG A 83 -15.63 -5.44 5.04
CA ARG A 83 -16.10 -6.64 4.32
C ARG A 83 -14.97 -7.64 4.09
N GLU A 84 -13.78 -7.15 3.74
CA GLU A 84 -12.61 -7.98 3.43
C GLU A 84 -11.64 -8.09 4.61
N ASN A 85 -11.60 -7.06 5.47
CA ASN A 85 -10.72 -6.97 6.61
C ASN A 85 -11.49 -6.63 7.89
N PRO A 86 -12.00 -7.64 8.62
CA PRO A 86 -12.71 -7.41 9.88
C PRO A 86 -11.81 -6.85 11.00
N LEU A 87 -10.49 -6.86 10.82
CA LEU A 87 -9.49 -6.35 11.77
C LEU A 87 -8.86 -5.05 11.28
N ALA A 88 -9.57 -4.26 10.48
CA ALA A 88 -9.06 -3.03 9.87
C ALA A 88 -8.44 -2.06 10.89
N THR A 89 -9.07 -1.91 12.06
CA THR A 89 -8.59 -1.04 13.14
C THR A 89 -7.28 -1.51 13.75
N THR A 90 -7.03 -2.82 13.82
CA THR A 90 -5.78 -3.36 14.33
C THR A 90 -4.69 -3.29 13.25
N LEU A 91 -5.01 -3.76 12.04
CA LEU A 91 -4.06 -3.80 10.95
C LEU A 91 -3.62 -2.40 10.51
N CYS A 92 -4.44 -1.35 10.63
CA CYS A 92 -3.99 0.01 10.30
C CYS A 92 -2.87 0.53 11.22
N LYS A 93 -2.65 -0.08 12.39
CA LYS A 93 -1.61 0.33 13.36
C LYS A 93 -0.37 -0.55 13.32
N VAL A 94 -0.50 -1.82 12.95
CA VAL A 94 0.59 -2.81 13.03
C VAL A 94 1.06 -3.34 11.67
N CYS A 95 0.39 -2.96 10.58
CA CYS A 95 0.76 -3.42 9.24
C CYS A 95 2.15 -2.92 8.85
N TYR A 96 2.83 -3.69 8.00
CA TYR A 96 4.09 -3.27 7.37
C TYR A 96 3.89 -2.36 6.15
N HIS A 97 2.64 -2.05 5.80
CA HIS A 97 2.28 -1.12 4.73
C HIS A 97 2.89 -1.45 3.34
N TYR A 98 2.92 -2.73 2.95
CA TYR A 98 3.37 -3.15 1.60
C TYR A 98 2.67 -2.41 0.44
N CYS A 99 1.42 -1.98 0.66
CA CYS A 99 0.66 -1.19 -0.31
C CYS A 99 1.25 0.22 -0.52
N GLU A 100 1.90 0.81 0.49
CA GLU A 100 2.57 2.11 0.39
C GLU A 100 3.89 1.97 -0.39
N ASP A 101 4.68 0.93 -0.11
CA ASP A 101 5.93 0.63 -0.84
C ASP A 101 5.69 0.40 -2.33
N ALA A 102 4.58 -0.25 -2.67
CA ALA A 102 4.17 -0.51 -4.05
C ALA A 102 3.46 0.68 -4.71
N CYS A 103 3.12 1.73 -3.96
CA CYS A 103 2.36 2.86 -4.47
C CYS A 103 3.16 3.62 -5.53
N ILE A 104 2.52 3.96 -6.65
CA ILE A 104 3.17 4.76 -7.71
C ILE A 104 3.59 6.12 -7.16
N MET A 105 2.91 6.71 -6.19
CA MET A 105 3.35 7.99 -5.66
C MET A 105 4.68 7.90 -4.91
N GLU A 106 4.95 6.78 -4.24
CA GLU A 106 6.27 6.55 -3.63
C GLU A 106 7.29 5.98 -4.62
N GLY A 107 6.88 5.11 -5.54
CA GLY A 107 7.72 4.61 -6.61
C GLY A 107 8.12 5.69 -7.64
N ALA A 108 7.25 6.67 -7.85
CA ALA A 108 7.46 7.82 -8.73
C ALA A 108 8.20 8.97 -8.06
N GLY A 109 8.12 9.05 -6.73
CA GLY A 109 8.80 10.01 -5.88
C GLY A 109 10.11 9.50 -5.24
N GLY A 110 10.43 8.20 -5.32
CA GLY A 110 11.55 7.61 -4.59
C GLY A 110 12.66 6.96 -5.43
N SER A 111 12.34 6.13 -6.44
CA SER A 111 13.43 5.44 -7.15
C SER A 111 13.14 4.87 -8.54
N ARG A 112 11.89 4.83 -9.04
CA ARG A 112 11.59 4.14 -10.31
C ARG A 112 11.08 5.02 -11.46
N LEU A 113 10.64 6.27 -11.23
CA LEU A 113 10.40 7.22 -12.32
C LEU A 113 11.53 8.24 -12.56
N ARG A 114 12.57 8.30 -11.72
CA ARG A 114 13.74 9.17 -11.99
C ARG A 114 14.58 8.73 -13.20
N SER A 115 14.41 7.50 -13.68
CA SER A 115 15.10 6.99 -14.87
C SER A 115 14.28 7.09 -16.18
N ALA A 116 13.06 7.65 -16.14
CA ALA A 116 12.20 7.72 -17.33
C ALA A 116 12.25 9.07 -18.09
N THR A 117 12.91 10.10 -17.56
CA THR A 117 12.85 11.46 -18.15
C THR A 117 14.18 12.08 -18.60
N SER A 118 15.28 11.31 -18.68
CA SER A 118 16.43 11.76 -19.47
C SER A 118 16.99 10.62 -20.33
N SER A 119 16.76 10.75 -21.65
CA SER A 119 17.24 9.92 -22.75
C SER A 119 16.56 8.54 -22.86
N GLY A 120 15.78 8.24 -23.89
CA GLY A 120 16.05 8.64 -25.27
C GLY A 120 17.40 8.08 -25.75
N ARG A 121 17.80 6.89 -25.30
CA ARG A 121 18.80 6.06 -26.00
C ARG A 121 18.58 4.60 -25.66
N ARG A 122 17.90 3.87 -26.56
CA ARG A 122 18.03 2.41 -26.63
C ARG A 122 19.46 2.11 -27.05
N SER A 123 20.38 1.95 -26.10
CA SER A 123 21.63 1.25 -26.36
C SER A 123 21.43 -0.19 -25.92
N SER A 124 21.37 -1.06 -26.91
CA SER A 124 21.45 -2.51 -26.82
C SER A 124 22.76 -2.94 -26.15
N SER A 125 22.76 -2.92 -24.82
CA SER A 125 23.73 -3.63 -23.98
C SER A 125 23.08 -3.88 -22.61
N ALA A 126 22.04 -4.70 -22.63
CA ALA A 126 21.46 -5.26 -21.42
C ALA A 126 22.52 -6.14 -20.73
N THR A 127 23.18 -5.59 -19.71
CA THR A 127 23.73 -6.44 -18.65
C THR A 127 22.56 -6.76 -17.72
N PRO A 128 22.25 -8.04 -17.46
CA PRO A 128 21.15 -8.40 -16.60
C PRO A 128 21.47 -7.95 -15.18
N ILE A 129 20.64 -7.07 -14.63
CA ILE A 129 20.61 -6.80 -13.19
C ILE A 129 20.41 -8.14 -12.47
N SER A 130 21.39 -8.55 -11.68
CA SER A 130 21.31 -9.76 -10.87
C SER A 130 20.22 -9.54 -9.83
N SER A 131 19.08 -10.19 -10.03
CA SER A 131 17.99 -10.29 -9.08
C SER A 131 18.48 -11.06 -7.84
N THR A 132 19.13 -10.37 -6.91
CA THR A 132 19.40 -10.91 -5.58
C THR A 132 18.37 -10.34 -4.61
N SER A 133 17.10 -10.74 -4.81
CA SER A 133 16.24 -10.95 -3.65
C SER A 133 16.92 -12.01 -2.79
N PRO A 134 17.04 -11.83 -1.45
CA PRO A 134 17.55 -12.89 -0.60
C PRO A 134 16.68 -14.13 -0.81
N ARG A 135 17.31 -15.21 -1.30
CA ARG A 135 16.63 -16.50 -1.44
C ARG A 135 16.24 -16.98 -0.04
N PRO A 136 15.02 -17.48 0.18
CA PRO A 136 14.74 -18.23 1.39
C PRO A 136 15.73 -19.40 1.50
N PRO A 137 16.15 -19.79 2.72
CA PRO A 137 17.08 -20.90 2.90
C PRO A 137 16.53 -22.18 2.24
N PRO A 138 17.40 -23.05 1.70
CA PRO A 138 16.95 -24.27 1.05
C PRO A 138 16.17 -25.12 2.05
N ALA A 139 15.00 -25.60 1.64
CA ALA A 139 14.19 -26.51 2.43
C ALA A 139 14.97 -27.81 2.70
N THR A 140 15.60 -27.91 3.87
CA THR A 140 16.06 -29.18 4.42
C THR A 140 14.83 -30.02 4.75
N SER A 141 14.43 -30.87 3.80
CA SER A 141 13.72 -32.15 3.93
C SER A 141 12.77 -32.45 5.11
N ALA A 142 12.08 -31.47 5.72
CA ALA A 142 11.22 -31.75 6.87
C ALA A 142 9.79 -31.19 6.83
N TRP A 143 9.44 -30.22 5.96
CA TRP A 143 8.06 -29.71 5.92
C TRP A 143 7.56 -29.53 4.49
N ARG A 144 7.12 -30.64 3.90
CA ARG A 144 6.47 -30.70 2.59
C ARG A 144 4.98 -30.40 2.75
N TRP A 145 4.59 -29.14 2.91
CA TRP A 145 3.18 -28.75 2.74
C TRP A 145 2.81 -28.86 1.25
N SER A 146 2.33 -30.03 0.88
CA SER A 146 1.94 -30.36 -0.49
C SER A 146 0.52 -29.87 -0.77
N VAL A 147 0.30 -28.55 -0.83
CA VAL A 147 -0.95 -28.04 -1.43
C VAL A 147 -0.69 -27.84 -2.91
N ARG A 148 -0.86 -28.92 -3.67
CA ARG A 148 -0.84 -28.90 -5.13
C ARG A 148 -2.19 -28.35 -5.60
N VAL A 149 -2.32 -27.02 -5.71
CA VAL A 149 -3.47 -26.42 -6.40
C VAL A 149 -3.33 -26.75 -7.88
N ARG A 150 -4.17 -27.67 -8.38
CA ARG A 150 -4.29 -27.93 -9.82
C ARG A 150 -5.10 -26.81 -10.47
N PRO A 151 -4.75 -26.37 -11.69
CA PRO A 151 -5.48 -25.33 -12.38
C PRO A 151 -6.90 -25.81 -12.73
N ALA A 152 -7.84 -24.88 -12.64
CA ALA A 152 -9.26 -25.09 -12.89
C ALA A 152 -9.50 -25.68 -14.29
N SER A 153 -10.23 -26.80 -14.34
CA SER A 153 -10.92 -27.26 -15.54
C SER A 153 -12.41 -27.33 -15.23
N CYS A 154 -13.18 -26.54 -15.96
CA CYS A 154 -14.63 -26.49 -15.99
C CYS A 154 -15.28 -27.89 -15.99
N ALA A 155 -16.33 -28.07 -15.18
CA ALA A 155 -17.65 -28.50 -15.64
C ALA A 155 -18.70 -28.32 -14.51
N PRO A 156 -19.94 -27.92 -14.84
CA PRO A 156 -21.01 -27.67 -13.87
C PRO A 156 -21.82 -28.93 -13.65
N VAL A 157 -22.13 -29.29 -12.40
CA VAL A 157 -23.09 -30.37 -12.10
C VAL A 157 -23.78 -30.08 -10.76
N TYR A 158 -25.04 -29.64 -10.86
CA TYR A 158 -26.14 -29.45 -9.89
C TYR A 158 -25.90 -28.61 -8.63
#